data_AF-A0AAE9SAU3-F1
#
_entry.id   AF-A0AAE9SAU3-F1
#
_cell.length_a   1.000
_cell.length_b   1.000
_cell.length_c   1.000
_cell.angle_alpha   90.00
_cell.angle_beta   90.00
_cell.angle_gamma   90.00
#
_symmetry.space_group_name_H-M   'P 1'
#
loop_
_entity.id
_entity.type
_entity.pdbx_description
1 polymer ?
#
loop_
_entity_poly.entity_id
_entity_poly.type
_entity_poly.pdbx_seq_one_letter_code
_entity_poly.pdbx_strand_id
1 'polypeptide(L)'
;MDKPLHLVLAHRRELKKVFHADVKLIGFSRKEKEQLEKYGAWMQALASGLLQPYTQEQQRFIDVTKEIEVPISAFETLWVKYVHSVNMHKQSETKKIMGVVSKGILSYEQLQAIVDNFSKFSFSDDEKKKIQDQMKYERELLQLDNTKVRVLSIYRGSVE
;
A
#
# COMPACT_ATOMS: atom_id res chain seq x y z
N MET A 1 -18.83 -2.56 -34.24
CA MET A 1 -19.49 -1.69 -33.23
C MET A 1 -18.60 -0.50 -32.99
N ASP A 2 -19.14 0.71 -33.04
CA ASP A 2 -18.39 1.92 -32.68
C ASP A 2 -18.08 1.92 -31.19
N LYS A 3 -16.84 2.27 -30.83
CA LYS A 3 -16.38 2.35 -29.45
C LYS A 3 -17.07 3.55 -28.77
N PRO A 4 -17.63 3.41 -27.56
CA PRO A 4 -18.27 4.53 -26.89
C PRO A 4 -17.27 5.68 -26.68
N LEU A 5 -17.56 6.86 -27.25
CA LEU A 5 -16.63 7.99 -27.26
C LEU A 5 -16.16 8.39 -25.85
N HIS A 6 -17.07 8.34 -24.86
CA HIS A 6 -16.74 8.67 -23.48
C HIS A 6 -15.68 7.71 -22.89
N LEU A 7 -15.74 6.41 -23.19
CA LEU A 7 -14.73 5.43 -22.75
C LEU A 7 -13.38 5.70 -23.44
N VAL A 8 -13.40 5.98 -24.74
CA VAL A 8 -12.17 6.31 -25.49
C VAL A 8 -11.48 7.55 -24.90
N LEU A 9 -12.25 8.59 -24.57
CA LEU A 9 -11.72 9.82 -23.96
C LEU A 9 -11.18 9.57 -22.55
N ALA A 10 -11.85 8.74 -21.75
CA ALA A 10 -11.37 8.36 -20.42
C ALA A 10 -10.02 7.62 -20.49
N HIS A 11 -9.89 6.63 -21.39
CA HIS A 11 -8.63 5.91 -21.57
C HIS A 11 -7.51 6.83 -22.06
N ARG A 12 -7.80 7.73 -23.01
CA ARG A 12 -6.83 8.72 -23.50
C ARG A 12 -6.32 9.65 -22.39
N ARG A 13 -7.13 9.93 -21.38
CA ARG A 13 -6.73 10.75 -20.23
C ARG A 13 -5.69 10.03 -19.37
N GLU A 14 -5.93 8.76 -19.04
CA GLU A 14 -5.01 7.96 -18.22
C GLU A 14 -3.68 7.70 -18.94
N LEU A 15 -3.71 7.52 -20.27
CA LEU A 15 -2.50 7.37 -21.09
C LEU A 15 -1.57 8.59 -21.10
N LYS A 16 -2.06 9.76 -20.67
CA LYS A 16 -1.24 10.99 -20.55
C LYS A 16 -0.67 11.19 -19.15
N LYS A 17 -1.08 10.39 -18.17
CA LYS A 17 -0.61 10.53 -16.79
C LYS A 17 0.77 9.92 -16.65
N VAL A 18 1.58 10.56 -15.80
CA VAL A 18 2.85 10.00 -15.35
C VAL A 18 2.56 8.81 -14.45
N PHE A 19 3.20 7.69 -14.73
CA PHE A 19 3.15 6.53 -13.85
C PHE A 19 4.18 6.68 -12.72
N HIS A 20 3.69 6.65 -11.48
CA HIS A 20 4.53 6.64 -10.29
C HIS A 20 4.54 5.23 -9.73
N ALA A 21 5.60 4.47 -10.02
CA ALA A 21 5.75 3.11 -9.53
C ALA A 21 5.85 3.09 -7.99
N ASP A 22 5.12 2.16 -7.36
CA ASP A 22 5.11 1.97 -5.90
C ASP A 22 6.43 1.36 -5.38
N VAL A 23 7.23 0.78 -6.29
CA VAL A 23 8.49 0.13 -5.99
C VAL A 23 9.58 0.51 -6.98
N LYS A 24 10.83 0.39 -6.54
CA LYS A 24 11.97 0.49 -7.45
C LYS A 24 11.91 -0.65 -8.47
N LEU A 25 12.02 -0.32 -9.76
CA LEU A 25 11.98 -1.27 -10.86
C LEU A 25 13.33 -2.01 -11.06
N ILE A 26 13.92 -2.49 -9.97
CA ILE A 26 15.14 -3.31 -9.99
C ILE A 26 14.76 -4.68 -10.58
N GLY A 27 15.52 -5.16 -11.58
CA GLY A 27 15.20 -6.41 -12.30
C GLY A 27 14.23 -6.25 -13.49
N PHE A 28 13.81 -5.02 -13.80
CA PHE A 28 13.12 -4.71 -15.05
C PHE A 28 14.15 -4.25 -16.10
N SER A 29 14.01 -4.79 -17.31
CA SER A 29 14.75 -4.36 -18.49
C SER A 29 14.38 -2.91 -18.86
N ARG A 30 15.21 -2.28 -19.68
CA ARG A 30 14.95 -0.91 -20.17
C ARG A 30 13.59 -0.82 -20.88
N LYS A 31 13.28 -1.78 -21.76
CA LYS A 31 12.01 -1.80 -22.50
C LYS A 31 10.80 -1.93 -21.58
N GLU A 32 10.88 -2.79 -20.56
CA GLU A 32 9.80 -2.95 -19.58
C GLU A 32 9.57 -1.65 -18.79
N LYS A 33 10.64 -0.95 -18.41
CA LYS A 33 10.54 0.35 -17.73
C LYS A 33 9.87 1.39 -18.63
N GLU A 34 10.30 1.51 -19.88
CA GLU A 34 9.70 2.42 -20.86
C GLU A 34 8.20 2.10 -21.09
N GLN A 35 7.81 0.82 -21.08
CA GLN A 35 6.41 0.41 -21.17
C GLN A 35 5.60 0.79 -19.92
N LEU A 36 6.15 0.58 -18.71
CA LEU A 36 5.50 0.99 -17.46
C LEU A 36 5.40 2.52 -17.35
N GLU A 37 6.42 3.26 -17.77
CA GLU A 37 6.38 4.73 -17.80
C GLU A 37 5.27 5.24 -18.72
N LYS A 38 5.11 4.61 -19.89
CA LYS A 38 4.11 5.00 -20.89
C LYS A 38 2.69 4.56 -20.55
N TYR A 39 2.52 3.38 -19.98
CA TYR A 39 1.21 2.75 -19.84
C TYR A 39 0.82 2.38 -18.42
N GLY A 40 1.73 2.46 -17.45
CA GLY A 40 1.50 1.97 -16.09
C GLY A 40 0.32 2.65 -15.40
N ALA A 41 0.14 3.97 -15.59
CA ALA A 41 -1.01 4.68 -15.04
C ALA A 41 -2.34 4.17 -15.62
N TRP A 42 -2.36 3.91 -16.94
CA TRP A 42 -3.51 3.33 -17.63
C TRP A 42 -3.79 1.89 -17.20
N MET A 43 -2.75 1.07 -17.05
CA MET A 43 -2.83 -0.31 -16.55
C MET A 43 -3.39 -0.35 -15.13
N GLN A 44 -2.89 0.52 -14.26
CA GLN A 44 -3.37 0.65 -12.88
C GLN A 44 -4.84 1.08 -12.82
N ALA A 45 -5.25 2.00 -13.70
CA ALA A 45 -6.64 2.45 -13.78
C ALA A 45 -7.58 1.33 -14.28
N LEU A 46 -7.15 0.49 -15.22
CA LEU A 46 -7.91 -0.70 -15.61
C LEU A 46 -7.98 -1.73 -14.49
N ALA A 47 -6.83 -2.08 -13.89
CA ALA A 47 -6.74 -3.10 -12.85
C ALA A 47 -7.56 -2.73 -11.59
N SER A 48 -7.66 -1.44 -11.27
CA SER A 48 -8.46 -0.95 -10.14
C SER A 48 -9.95 -0.78 -10.45
N GLY A 49 -10.37 -0.96 -11.71
CA GLY A 49 -11.74 -0.73 -12.16
C GLY A 49 -12.11 0.75 -12.34
N LEU A 50 -11.14 1.67 -12.24
CA LEU A 50 -11.35 3.09 -12.55
C LEU A 50 -11.68 3.30 -14.04
N LEU A 51 -11.14 2.47 -14.92
CA LEU A 51 -11.49 2.41 -16.34
C LEU A 51 -12.35 1.19 -16.64
N GLN A 52 -13.42 1.39 -17.41
CA GLN A 52 -14.21 0.29 -17.96
C GLN A 52 -13.58 -0.21 -19.27
N PRO A 53 -13.39 -1.53 -19.46
CA PRO A 53 -12.87 -2.06 -20.70
C PRO A 53 -13.88 -1.87 -21.84
N TYR A 54 -13.39 -1.56 -23.03
CA TYR A 54 -14.19 -1.50 -24.26
C TYR A 54 -13.63 -2.38 -25.39
N THR A 55 -12.57 -3.14 -25.11
CA THR A 55 -12.06 -4.18 -26.01
C THR A 55 -11.90 -5.50 -25.26
N GLN A 56 -11.87 -6.60 -26.01
CA GLN A 56 -11.69 -7.93 -25.43
C GLN A 56 -10.32 -8.08 -24.75
N GLU A 57 -9.27 -7.46 -25.29
CA GLU A 57 -7.93 -7.49 -24.70
C GLU A 57 -7.88 -6.73 -23.37
N GLN A 58 -8.63 -5.63 -23.25
CA GLN A 58 -8.72 -4.89 -21.98
C GLN A 58 -9.50 -5.67 -20.93
N GLN A 59 -10.58 -6.35 -21.35
CA GLN A 59 -11.32 -7.24 -20.46
C GLN A 59 -10.43 -8.40 -19.99
N ARG A 60 -9.71 -9.04 -20.93
CA ARG A 60 -8.77 -10.12 -20.61
C ARG A 60 -7.67 -9.66 -19.65
N PHE A 61 -7.10 -8.47 -19.88
CA PHE A 61 -6.14 -7.87 -18.96
C PHE A 61 -6.69 -7.78 -17.53
N ILE A 62 -7.94 -7.32 -17.38
CA ILE A 62 -8.62 -7.27 -16.07
C ILE A 62 -8.77 -8.68 -15.49
N ASP A 63 -9.17 -9.66 -16.28
CA ASP A 63 -9.34 -11.05 -15.82
C ASP A 63 -8.01 -11.66 -15.35
N VAL A 64 -6.89 -11.33 -16.01
CA VAL A 64 -5.53 -11.67 -15.55
C VAL A 64 -5.20 -10.96 -14.23
N THR A 65 -5.56 -9.70 -14.06
CA THR A 65 -5.31 -8.97 -12.79
C THR A 65 -6.09 -9.53 -11.60
N LYS A 66 -7.17 -10.27 -11.88
CA LYS A 66 -8.01 -10.95 -10.89
C LYS A 66 -7.63 -12.43 -10.73
N GLU A 67 -6.54 -12.88 -11.35
CA GLU A 67 -6.05 -14.26 -11.32
C GLU A 67 -7.07 -15.28 -11.88
N ILE A 68 -8.00 -14.83 -12.72
CA ILE A 68 -8.98 -15.69 -13.41
C ILE A 68 -8.34 -16.33 -14.65
N GLU A 69 -7.47 -15.58 -15.33
CA GLU A 69 -6.76 -15.99 -16.54
C GLU A 69 -5.24 -15.90 -16.37
N VAL A 70 -4.50 -16.72 -17.11
CA VAL A 70 -3.04 -16.63 -17.14
C VAL A 70 -2.56 -15.53 -18.10
N PRO A 71 -1.48 -14.80 -17.78
CA PRO A 71 -0.91 -13.80 -18.69
C PRO A 71 -0.34 -14.48 -19.95
N ILE A 72 -0.67 -13.97 -21.14
CA ILE A 72 -0.14 -14.51 -22.41
C ILE A 72 0.56 -13.42 -23.23
N SER A 73 0.13 -12.18 -23.10
CA SER A 73 0.74 -11.05 -23.78
C SER A 73 1.90 -10.49 -22.96
N ALA A 74 2.88 -9.89 -23.63
CA ALA A 74 3.97 -9.18 -22.97
C ALA A 74 3.47 -8.08 -22.00
N PHE A 75 2.29 -7.52 -22.27
CA PHE A 75 1.70 -6.44 -21.49
C PHE A 75 1.11 -6.95 -20.17
N GLU A 76 0.37 -8.06 -20.23
CA GLU A 76 -0.15 -8.76 -19.05
C GLU A 76 1.01 -9.31 -18.20
N THR A 77 1.99 -9.95 -18.83
CA THR A 77 3.17 -10.47 -18.13
C THR A 77 3.95 -9.37 -17.41
N LEU A 78 4.12 -8.22 -18.06
CA LEU A 78 4.77 -7.05 -17.45
C LEU A 78 3.99 -6.55 -16.22
N TRP A 79 2.66 -6.47 -16.31
CA TRP A 79 1.83 -6.06 -15.18
C TRP A 79 1.91 -7.03 -14.01
N VAL A 80 1.78 -8.34 -14.29
CA VAL A 80 1.87 -9.39 -13.27
C VAL A 80 3.24 -9.34 -12.59
N LYS A 81 4.32 -9.15 -13.35
CA LYS A 81 5.67 -8.95 -12.80
C LYS A 81 5.75 -7.70 -11.91
N TYR A 82 5.15 -6.59 -12.32
CA TYR A 82 5.08 -5.37 -11.51
C TYR A 82 4.32 -5.59 -10.20
N VAL A 83 3.10 -6.13 -10.26
CA VAL A 83 2.27 -6.43 -9.09
C VAL A 83 2.97 -7.40 -8.13
N HIS A 84 3.61 -8.44 -8.66
CA HIS A 84 4.41 -9.36 -7.87
C HIS A 84 5.55 -8.63 -7.14
N SER A 85 6.26 -7.73 -7.82
CA SER A 85 7.33 -6.92 -7.22
C SER A 85 6.81 -6.01 -6.10
N VAL A 86 5.63 -5.40 -6.30
CA VAL A 86 4.95 -4.60 -5.26
C VAL A 86 4.61 -5.46 -4.05
N ASN A 87 4.03 -6.64 -4.26
CA ASN A 87 3.63 -7.54 -3.18
C ASN A 87 4.84 -8.05 -2.38
N MET A 88 5.93 -8.42 -3.07
CA MET A 88 7.18 -8.82 -2.41
C MET A 88 7.79 -7.68 -1.58
N HIS A 89 7.75 -6.45 -2.10
CA HIS A 89 8.20 -5.28 -1.34
C HIS A 89 7.34 -5.06 -0.08
N LYS A 90 6.00 -5.09 -0.21
CA LYS A 90 5.09 -4.99 0.94
C LYS A 90 5.39 -6.05 2.00
N GLN A 91 5.59 -7.30 1.60
CA GLN A 91 5.93 -8.39 2.52
C GLN A 91 7.28 -8.18 3.21
N SER A 92 8.30 -7.71 2.49
CA SER A 92 9.61 -7.40 3.06
C SER A 92 9.52 -6.29 4.11
N GLU A 93 8.84 -5.19 3.79
CA GLU A 93 8.64 -4.08 4.73
C GLU A 93 7.80 -4.50 5.95
N THR A 94 6.76 -5.30 5.74
CA THR A 94 5.94 -5.89 6.81
C THR A 94 6.82 -6.67 7.79
N LYS A 95 7.67 -7.56 7.29
CA LYS A 95 8.60 -8.35 8.13
C LYS A 95 9.55 -7.46 8.92
N LYS A 96 10.11 -6.42 8.30
CA LYS A 96 10.98 -5.46 8.99
C LYS A 96 10.26 -4.78 10.15
N ILE A 97 9.06 -4.26 9.90
CA ILE A 97 8.25 -3.61 10.92
C ILE A 97 7.91 -4.58 12.05
N MET A 98 7.44 -5.79 11.73
CA MET A 98 7.13 -6.80 12.75
C MET A 98 8.35 -7.18 13.61
N GLY A 99 9.55 -7.18 13.02
CA GLY A 99 10.79 -7.37 13.75
C GLY A 99 11.09 -6.25 14.76
N VAL A 100 10.63 -5.02 14.50
CA VAL A 100 10.76 -3.89 15.42
C VAL A 100 9.61 -3.88 16.45
N VAL A 101 8.36 -4.09 16.00
CA VAL A 101 7.17 -4.20 16.87
C VAL A 101 7.38 -5.28 17.92
N SER A 102 7.91 -6.44 17.53
CA SER A 102 8.13 -7.56 18.46
C SER A 102 9.21 -7.28 19.51
N LYS A 103 10.02 -6.23 19.36
CA LYS A 103 10.97 -5.79 20.39
C LYS A 103 10.33 -4.86 21.43
N GLY A 104 9.10 -4.37 21.19
CA GLY A 104 8.40 -3.48 22.13
C GLY A 104 9.07 -2.12 22.31
N ILE A 105 9.80 -1.62 21.31
CA ILE A 105 10.58 -0.37 21.40
C ILE A 105 9.94 0.83 20.69
N LEU A 106 8.74 0.65 20.13
CA LEU A 106 8.06 1.70 19.38
C LEU A 106 7.17 2.54 20.30
N SER A 107 7.22 3.86 20.14
CA SER A 107 6.32 4.77 20.84
C SER A 107 4.88 4.66 20.32
N TYR A 108 3.94 5.24 21.07
CA TYR A 108 2.55 5.36 20.65
C TYR A 108 2.41 6.02 19.27
N GLU A 109 3.12 7.12 19.01
CA GLU A 109 3.05 7.85 17.74
C GLU A 109 3.59 7.02 16.58
N GLN A 110 4.66 6.25 16.81
CA GLN A 110 5.23 5.36 15.80
C GLN A 110 4.27 4.21 15.48
N LEU A 111 3.62 3.63 16.49
CA LEU A 111 2.61 2.58 16.30
C LEU A 111 1.37 3.12 15.60
N GLN A 112 0.89 4.31 15.99
CA GLN A 112 -0.25 4.98 15.35
C GLN A 112 0.04 5.23 13.86
N ALA A 113 1.24 5.72 13.52
CA ALA A 113 1.62 5.93 12.13
C ALA A 113 1.62 4.62 11.30
N ILE A 114 1.98 3.49 11.92
CA ILE A 114 1.88 2.17 11.26
C ILE A 114 0.41 1.79 11.04
N VAL A 115 -0.44 1.95 12.06
CA VAL A 115 -1.89 1.65 12.00
C VAL A 115 -2.57 2.46 10.89
N ASP A 116 -2.31 3.77 10.83
CA ASP A 116 -2.89 4.67 9.82
C ASP A 116 -2.49 4.28 8.38
N ASN A 117 -1.41 3.50 8.23
CA ASN A 117 -0.84 3.11 6.95
C ASN A 117 -0.89 1.58 6.69
N PHE A 118 -1.72 0.82 7.40
CA PHE A 118 -1.80 -0.64 7.22
C PHE A 118 -1.97 -1.11 5.77
N SER A 119 -2.68 -0.34 4.93
CA SER A 119 -2.89 -0.66 3.50
C SER A 119 -1.60 -0.66 2.66
N LYS A 120 -0.53 -0.01 3.14
CA LYS A 120 0.80 -0.02 2.51
C LYS A 120 1.59 -1.29 2.79
N PHE A 121 1.14 -2.10 3.74
CA PHE A 121 1.80 -3.33 4.18
C PHE A 121 0.93 -4.55 3.85
N SER A 122 1.45 -5.74 4.14
CA SER A 122 0.76 -7.01 3.98
C SER A 122 0.63 -7.72 5.33
N PHE A 123 0.24 -6.97 6.38
CA PHE A 123 0.01 -7.53 7.71
C PHE A 123 -1.16 -8.52 7.68
N SER A 124 -0.99 -9.66 8.35
CA SER A 124 -2.12 -10.53 8.72
C SER A 124 -3.01 -9.86 9.77
N ASP A 125 -4.23 -10.37 9.97
CA ASP A 125 -5.13 -9.81 10.97
C ASP A 125 -4.60 -9.99 12.39
N ASP A 126 -3.90 -11.09 12.67
CA ASP A 126 -3.20 -11.31 13.94
C ASP A 126 -2.06 -10.32 14.14
N GLU A 127 -1.30 -9.99 13.10
CA GLU A 127 -0.23 -8.98 13.16
C GLU A 127 -0.81 -7.59 13.41
N LYS A 128 -1.89 -7.21 12.71
CA LYS A 128 -2.60 -5.93 12.96
C LYS A 128 -3.08 -5.84 14.40
N LYS A 129 -3.68 -6.91 14.93
CA LYS A 129 -4.14 -6.97 16.31
C LYS A 129 -2.99 -6.81 17.29
N LYS A 130 -1.86 -7.50 17.08
CA LYS A 130 -0.66 -7.36 17.91
C LYS A 130 -0.14 -5.92 17.95
N ILE A 131 -0.12 -5.24 16.80
CA ILE A 131 0.29 -3.83 16.72
C ILE A 131 -0.67 -2.93 17.52
N GLN A 132 -1.98 -3.14 17.37
CA GLN A 132 -3.00 -2.38 18.09
C GLN A 132 -2.94 -2.61 19.60
N ASP A 133 -2.73 -3.84 20.04
CA ASP A 133 -2.59 -4.19 21.46
C ASP A 133 -1.35 -3.51 22.07
N GLN A 134 -0.21 -3.53 21.37
CA GLN A 134 0.99 -2.80 21.80
C GLN A 134 0.72 -1.28 21.87
N MET A 135 0.04 -0.72 20.86
CA MET A 135 -0.28 0.70 20.83
C MET A 135 -1.17 1.11 22.01
N LYS A 136 -2.15 0.26 22.36
CA LYS A 136 -2.99 0.48 23.54
C LYS A 136 -2.17 0.46 24.82
N TYR A 137 -1.26 -0.50 24.97
CA TYR A 137 -0.36 -0.58 26.12
C TYR A 137 0.52 0.67 26.26
N GLU A 138 1.16 1.13 25.18
CA GLU A 138 1.96 2.36 25.19
C GLU A 138 1.12 3.59 25.58
N ARG A 139 -0.13 3.66 25.09
CA ARG A 139 -1.05 4.75 25.44
C ARG A 139 -1.40 4.75 26.94
N GLU A 140 -1.59 3.58 27.53
CA GLU A 140 -1.86 3.44 28.97
C GLU A 140 -0.65 3.86 29.81
N LEU A 141 0.57 3.49 29.40
CA LEU A 141 1.79 3.94 30.06
C LEU A 141 1.93 5.47 30.07
N LEU A 142 1.68 6.13 28.93
CA LEU A 142 1.72 7.60 28.83
C LEU A 142 0.69 8.28 29.76
N GLN A 143 -0.49 7.68 29.93
CA GLN A 143 -1.50 8.22 30.85
C GLN A 143 -1.09 8.05 32.32
N LEU A 144 -0.48 6.91 32.67
CA LEU A 144 0.04 6.66 34.02
C LEU A 144 1.16 7.64 34.37
N ASP A 145 2.08 7.92 33.44
CA ASP A 145 3.20 8.83 33.68
C ASP A 145 2.72 10.28 33.86
N ASN A 146 1.80 10.74 33.01
CA ASN A 146 1.13 12.04 33.17
C ASN A 146 0.38 12.15 34.51
N THR A 147 -0.21 11.05 34.99
CA THR A 147 -0.88 11.02 36.29
C THR A 147 0.12 11.14 37.44
N LYS A 148 1.26 10.44 37.37
CA LYS A 148 2.34 10.56 38.37
C LYS A 148 2.91 11.98 38.43
N VAL A 149 3.15 12.61 37.27
CA VAL A 149 3.61 14.00 37.19
C VAL A 149 2.60 14.95 37.86
N ARG A 150 1.30 14.77 37.61
CA ARG A 150 0.23 15.58 38.19
C ARG A 150 0.09 15.39 39.70
N VAL A 151 0.28 14.18 40.21
CA VAL A 151 0.29 13.91 41.67
C VAL A 151 1.48 14.60 42.32
N LEU A 152 2.69 14.48 41.75
CA LEU A 152 3.89 15.13 42.28
C LEU A 152 3.80 16.66 42.28
N SER A 153 3.16 17.27 41.28
CA SER A 153 2.97 18.73 41.24
C SER A 153 1.98 19.21 42.32
N ILE A 154 0.93 18.44 42.63
CA ILE A 154 0.00 18.74 43.73
C ILE A 154 0.74 18.69 45.08
N TYR A 155 1.56 17.66 45.31
CA TYR A 155 2.32 17.54 46.55
C TYR A 155 3.38 18.64 46.71
N ARG A 156 4.01 19.12 45.63
CA ARG A 156 4.97 20.24 45.69
C ARG A 156 4.28 21.60 45.90
N GLY A 157 3.03 21.77 45.49
CA GLY A 157 2.26 23.00 45.73
C GLY A 157 1.53 23.06 47.08
N SER A 158 1.64 22.01 47.92
CA SER A 158 1.02 21.93 49.25
C SER A 158 2.04 22.02 50.39
N VAL A 159 3.30 22.33 50.07
CA VAL A 159 4.40 22.55 51.02
C VAL A 159 4.91 23.98 50.82
N GLU A 160 4.04 24.95 51.08
CA GLU A 160 4.33 26.36 51.38
C GLU A 160 3.38 26.80 52.51
#